data_AF-A0A7S2UK77-F1
#
_entry.id   AF-A0A7S2UK77-F1
#
_cell.length_a   1.000
_cell.length_b   1.000
_cell.length_c   1.000
_cell.angle_alpha   90.00
_cell.angle_beta   90.00
_cell.angle_gamma   90.00
#
_symmetry.space_group_name_H-M   'P 1'
#
loop_
_entity.id
_entity.type
_entity.pdbx_description
1 polymer ?
#
loop_
_entity_poly.entity_id
_entity_poly.type
_entity_poly.pdbx_seq_one_letter_code
_entity_poly.pdbx_strand_id
1 'polypeptide(L)'
;MLNEMVALLEKLADTHSTNKKKIVFLINNLDQIICIFQERRVSSGRELNTFVDLLMKQRELFVEEELLQNFSKMIAFVQQTEAHLARTMGGANSARNNRGDASGTMSAGVNPSVVQNLVSEFAANWKRSIDQINRNVLSYFSNFRNGMEILKQVLTQLLLYYTRFQDIIRRVWRSKLPPFCKDLVSTTVILAEIKKYALSI
;
A
#
# COMPACT_ATOMS: atom_id res chain seq x y z
N MET A 1 19.52 20.86 -18.70
CA MET A 1 18.80 21.51 -17.60
C MET A 1 17.87 20.54 -16.84
N LEU A 2 16.73 20.08 -17.38
CA LEU A 2 15.81 19.16 -16.67
C LEU A 2 16.53 17.92 -16.10
N ASN A 3 17.26 17.19 -16.94
CA ASN A 3 17.96 15.96 -16.54
C ASN A 3 19.05 16.21 -15.49
N GLU A 4 19.75 17.34 -15.58
CA GLU A 4 20.79 17.71 -14.60
C GLU A 4 20.16 18.04 -13.25
N MET A 5 18.99 18.69 -13.25
CA MET A 5 18.26 19.01 -12.04
C MET A 5 17.72 17.75 -11.35
N VAL A 6 17.15 16.81 -12.12
CA VAL A 6 16.71 15.51 -11.59
C VAL A 6 17.89 14.73 -11.02
N ALA A 7 19.01 14.65 -11.75
CA ALA A 7 20.22 13.98 -11.26
C ALA A 7 20.78 14.62 -9.98
N LEU A 8 20.71 15.95 -9.85
CA LEU A 8 21.10 16.65 -8.63
C LEU A 8 20.17 16.30 -7.46
N LEU A 9 18.85 16.29 -7.68
CA LEU A 9 17.87 15.91 -6.66
C LEU A 9 18.10 14.48 -6.17
N GLU A 10 18.36 13.54 -7.07
CA GLU A 10 18.67 12.15 -6.71
C GLU A 10 19.96 12.06 -5.88
N LYS A 11 21.02 12.76 -6.31
CA LYS A 11 22.29 12.81 -5.56
C LYS A 11 22.14 13.41 -4.17
N LEU A 12 21.30 14.45 -4.02
CA LEU A 12 20.99 15.05 -2.72
C LEU A 12 20.14 14.11 -1.86
N ALA A 13 19.16 13.42 -2.46
CA ALA A 13 18.36 12.43 -1.76
C ALA A 13 19.24 11.31 -1.17
N ASP A 14 20.29 10.90 -1.87
CA ASP A 14 21.22 9.88 -1.41
C ASP A 14 22.00 10.23 -0.14
N THR A 15 22.03 11.51 0.25
CA THR A 15 22.64 11.94 1.52
C THR A 15 21.81 11.56 2.75
N HIS A 16 20.54 11.19 2.58
CA HIS A 16 19.69 10.79 3.71
C HIS A 16 19.90 9.33 4.11
N SER A 17 19.91 9.10 5.43
CA SER A 17 20.30 7.81 6.04
C SER A 17 19.29 6.66 5.86
N THR A 18 18.05 6.95 5.46
CA THR A 18 16.99 5.93 5.34
C THR A 18 16.23 6.13 4.04
N ASN A 19 15.82 5.03 3.40
CA ASN A 19 15.04 5.07 2.15
C ASN A 19 13.80 5.98 2.26
N LYS A 20 13.04 5.86 3.35
CA LYS A 20 11.89 6.74 3.65
C LYS A 20 12.23 8.23 3.61
N LYS A 21 13.33 8.65 4.23
CA LYS A 21 13.79 10.06 4.19
C LYS A 21 14.17 10.50 2.79
N LYS A 22 14.79 9.63 1.98
CA LYS A 22 15.10 9.92 0.56
C LYS A 22 13.82 10.20 -0.21
N ILE A 23 12.82 9.33 -0.07
CA ILE A 23 11.52 9.46 -0.74
C ILE A 23 10.81 10.75 -0.29
N VAL A 24 10.74 11.02 1.02
CA VAL A 24 10.12 12.25 1.57
C VAL A 24 10.81 13.50 1.01
N PHE A 25 12.14 13.51 0.97
CA PHE A 25 12.90 14.61 0.38
C PHE A 25 12.52 14.83 -1.09
N LEU A 26 12.50 13.78 -1.90
CA LEU A 26 12.15 13.88 -3.31
C LEU A 26 10.71 14.37 -3.51
N ILE A 27 9.74 13.84 -2.76
CA ILE A 27 8.35 14.29 -2.82
C ILE A 27 8.24 15.78 -2.52
N ASN A 28 8.85 16.24 -1.42
CA ASN A 28 8.76 17.65 -1.03
C ASN A 28 9.39 18.57 -2.08
N ASN A 29 10.54 18.21 -2.64
CA ASN A 29 11.18 19.03 -3.66
C ASN A 29 10.38 19.04 -4.97
N LEU A 30 9.94 17.87 -5.45
CA LEU A 30 9.15 17.75 -6.67
C LEU A 30 7.81 18.51 -6.57
N ASP A 31 7.13 18.38 -5.44
CA ASP A 31 5.90 19.11 -5.16
C ASP A 31 6.12 20.63 -5.19
N GLN A 32 7.20 21.12 -4.56
CA GLN A 32 7.54 22.54 -4.58
C GLN A 32 7.86 23.05 -5.99
N ILE A 33 8.60 22.27 -6.78
CA ILE A 33 8.87 22.60 -8.19
C ILE A 33 7.54 22.75 -8.94
N ILE A 34 6.64 21.77 -8.81
CA ILE A 34 5.32 21.79 -9.47
C ILE A 34 4.49 22.99 -9.01
N CYS A 35 4.49 23.32 -7.72
CA CYS A 35 3.81 24.52 -7.20
C CYS A 35 4.34 25.80 -7.85
N ILE A 36 5.65 25.95 -7.99
CA ILE A 36 6.25 27.13 -8.66
C ILE A 36 5.82 27.22 -10.13
N PHE A 37 5.80 26.09 -10.86
CA PHE A 37 5.29 26.07 -12.25
C PHE A 37 3.83 26.55 -12.32
N GLN A 38 2.97 26.08 -11.43
CA GLN A 38 1.56 26.46 -11.36
C GLN A 38 1.38 27.94 -11.01
N GLU A 39 2.15 28.47 -10.05
CA GLU A 39 2.13 29.89 -9.67
C GLU A 39 2.54 30.81 -10.81
N ARG A 40 3.50 30.36 -11.64
CA ARG A 40 3.94 31.08 -12.85
C ARG A 40 2.99 30.91 -14.04
N ARG A 41 1.82 30.27 -13.84
CA ARG A 41 0.81 29.97 -14.87
C ARG A 41 1.35 29.10 -16.01
N VAL A 42 2.37 28.31 -15.75
CA VAL A 42 2.84 27.26 -16.67
C VAL A 42 2.04 26.01 -16.33
N SER A 43 0.90 25.86 -17.01
CA SER A 43 -0.05 24.76 -16.73
C SER A 43 0.18 23.52 -17.60
N SER A 44 1.07 23.60 -18.58
CA SER A 44 1.36 22.50 -19.50
C SER A 44 2.79 22.61 -20.04
N GLY A 45 3.42 21.46 -20.25
CA GLY A 45 4.77 21.38 -20.78
C GLY A 45 5.42 20.05 -20.48
N ARG A 46 6.37 19.63 -21.33
CA ARG A 46 7.11 18.37 -21.16
C ARG A 46 7.80 18.28 -19.80
N GLU A 47 8.41 19.38 -19.36
CA GLU A 47 9.14 19.43 -18.08
C GLU A 47 8.20 19.29 -16.88
N LEU A 48 7.10 20.05 -16.86
CA LEU A 48 6.09 19.93 -15.81
C LEU A 48 5.52 18.50 -15.73
N ASN A 49 5.16 17.91 -16.87
CA ASN A 49 4.65 16.54 -16.91
C ASN A 49 5.68 15.55 -16.35
N THR A 50 6.97 15.73 -16.67
CA THR A 50 8.03 14.87 -16.14
C THR A 50 8.13 14.98 -14.61
N PHE A 51 8.03 16.19 -14.04
CA PHE A 51 8.02 16.35 -12.58
C PHE A 51 6.79 15.76 -11.93
N VAL A 52 5.61 15.90 -12.55
CA VAL A 52 4.37 15.29 -12.08
C VAL A 52 4.50 13.76 -12.07
N ASP A 53 5.02 13.16 -13.14
CA ASP A 53 5.24 11.71 -13.22
C ASP A 53 6.23 11.23 -12.16
N LEU A 54 7.34 11.96 -11.96
CA LEU A 54 8.32 11.68 -10.91
C LEU A 54 7.69 11.79 -9.52
N LEU A 55 6.87 12.82 -9.26
CA LEU A 55 6.17 13.00 -8.00
C LEU A 55 5.23 11.81 -7.73
N MET A 56 4.43 11.42 -8.73
CA MET A 56 3.53 10.26 -8.60
C MET A 56 4.30 8.98 -8.26
N LYS A 57 5.40 8.71 -8.97
CA LYS A 57 6.25 7.55 -8.69
C LYS A 57 6.81 7.57 -7.26
N GLN A 58 7.26 8.73 -6.78
CA GLN A 58 7.78 8.83 -5.41
C GLN A 58 6.67 8.66 -4.36
N ARG A 59 5.45 9.15 -4.63
CA ARG A 59 4.30 8.92 -3.75
C ARG A 59 3.94 7.43 -3.67
N GLU A 60 3.96 6.70 -4.79
CA GLU A 60 3.75 5.24 -4.79
C GLU A 60 4.80 4.51 -3.94
N LEU A 61 6.07 4.90 -4.04
CA LEU A 61 7.14 4.34 -3.21
C LEU A 61 6.93 4.67 -1.72
N PHE A 62 6.53 5.89 -1.40
CA PHE A 62 6.22 6.28 -0.03
C PHE A 62 5.06 5.47 0.54
N VAL A 63 4.02 5.24 -0.27
CA VAL A 63 2.84 4.46 0.13
C VAL A 63 3.24 3.06 0.59
N GLU A 64 4.04 2.35 -0.19
CA GLU A 64 4.52 1.02 0.19
C GLU A 64 5.44 1.07 1.41
N GLU A 65 6.40 2.00 1.45
CA GLU A 65 7.34 2.17 2.58
C GLU A 65 6.63 2.51 3.90
N GLU A 66 5.56 3.31 3.85
CA GLU A 66 4.73 3.68 5.00
C GLU A 66 3.95 2.46 5.52
N LEU A 67 3.34 1.68 4.62
CA LEU A 67 2.56 0.50 5.00
C LEU A 67 3.43 -0.63 5.56
N LEU A 68 4.65 -0.82 5.05
CA LEU A 68 5.56 -1.87 5.52
C LEU A 68 5.93 -1.73 7.00
N GLN A 69 5.82 -0.53 7.60
CA GLN A 69 6.19 -0.31 9.01
C GLN A 69 5.31 -1.10 9.98
N ASN A 70 4.01 -1.15 9.71
CA ASN A 70 3.03 -1.77 10.60
C ASN A 70 2.38 -3.02 10.00
N PHE A 71 2.49 -3.23 8.68
CA PHE A 71 1.75 -4.27 7.96
C PHE A 71 2.63 -5.20 7.13
N SER A 72 3.96 -5.14 7.26
CA SER A 72 4.92 -5.96 6.49
C SER A 72 4.56 -7.45 6.44
N LYS A 73 4.27 -8.08 7.57
CA LYS A 73 3.95 -9.51 7.63
C LYS A 73 2.66 -9.86 6.86
N MET A 74 1.62 -9.03 7.01
CA MET A 74 0.34 -9.23 6.32
C MET A 74 0.52 -9.04 4.81
N ILE A 75 1.21 -7.98 4.40
CA ILE A 75 1.50 -7.69 2.98
C ILE A 75 2.32 -8.84 2.36
N ALA A 76 3.37 -9.29 3.04
CA ALA A 76 4.19 -10.42 2.60
C ALA A 76 3.35 -11.69 2.44
N PHE A 77 2.47 -12.00 3.39
CA PHE A 77 1.55 -13.13 3.30
C PHE A 77 0.64 -13.03 2.06
N VAL A 78 0.03 -11.87 1.83
CA VAL A 78 -0.85 -11.64 0.68
C VAL A 78 -0.09 -11.85 -0.63
N GLN A 79 1.05 -11.18 -0.81
CA GLN A 79 1.84 -11.25 -2.03
C GLN A 79 2.36 -12.67 -2.32
N GLN A 80 2.90 -13.36 -1.31
CA GLN A 80 3.41 -14.72 -1.46
C GLN A 80 2.31 -15.73 -1.79
N THR A 81 1.15 -15.61 -1.11
CA THR A 81 0.02 -16.52 -1.34
C THR A 81 -0.61 -16.28 -2.71
N GLU A 82 -0.77 -15.03 -3.14
CA GLU A 82 -1.24 -14.71 -4.49
C GLU A 82 -0.29 -15.24 -5.57
N ALA A 83 1.02 -15.06 -5.41
CA ALA A 83 2.00 -15.60 -6.34
C ALA A 83 1.99 -17.14 -6.38
N HIS A 84 1.74 -17.80 -5.26
CA HIS A 84 1.54 -19.25 -5.22
C HIS A 84 0.26 -19.66 -5.95
N LEU A 85 -0.87 -19.01 -5.64
CA LEU A 85 -2.17 -19.29 -6.28
C LEU A 85 -2.14 -19.05 -7.80
N ALA A 86 -1.46 -18.00 -8.25
CA ALA A 86 -1.28 -17.70 -9.68
C ALA A 86 -0.49 -18.79 -10.40
N ARG A 87 0.54 -19.36 -9.77
CA ARG A 87 1.32 -20.48 -10.34
C ARG A 87 0.52 -21.78 -10.40
N THR A 88 -0.23 -22.11 -9.35
CA THR A 88 -1.05 -23.33 -9.31
C THR A 88 -2.21 -23.27 -10.30
N MET A 89 -2.80 -22.09 -10.53
CA MET A 89 -3.92 -21.91 -11.47
C MET A 89 -3.48 -21.60 -12.91
N GLY A 90 -2.34 -20.95 -13.12
CA GLY A 90 -1.79 -20.62 -14.44
C GLY A 90 -1.22 -21.82 -15.21
N GLY A 91 -0.88 -22.91 -14.52
CA GLY A 91 -0.50 -24.19 -15.14
C GLY A 91 -1.69 -25.07 -15.58
N ALA A 92 -2.93 -24.67 -15.26
CA ALA A 92 -4.12 -25.51 -15.46
C ALA A 92 -4.65 -25.54 -16.91
N ASN A 93 -4.07 -24.78 -17.84
CA ASN A 93 -4.42 -24.89 -19.27
C ASN A 93 -3.93 -26.19 -19.94
N SER A 94 -3.17 -27.06 -19.23
CA SER A 94 -2.77 -28.39 -19.72
C SER A 94 -3.50 -29.58 -19.07
N ALA A 95 -4.41 -29.36 -18.11
CA ALA A 95 -5.07 -30.47 -17.40
C ALA A 95 -6.58 -30.27 -17.30
N ARG A 96 -7.27 -30.42 -18.43
CA ARG A 96 -8.72 -30.21 -18.57
C ARG A 96 -9.60 -31.32 -17.97
N ASN A 97 -9.08 -32.22 -17.13
CA ASN A 97 -9.78 -33.47 -16.77
C ASN A 97 -9.88 -33.82 -15.27
N ASN A 98 -9.85 -32.88 -14.32
CA ASN A 98 -10.25 -33.22 -12.95
C ASN A 98 -10.94 -32.07 -12.20
N ARG A 99 -12.28 -32.04 -12.28
CA ARG A 99 -13.16 -31.13 -11.54
C ARG A 99 -13.58 -31.73 -10.18
N GLY A 100 -12.62 -32.25 -9.42
CA GLY A 100 -12.86 -32.83 -8.09
C GLY A 100 -11.74 -32.43 -7.13
N ASP A 101 -12.07 -31.58 -6.17
CA ASP A 101 -11.35 -31.38 -4.90
C ASP A 101 -9.99 -30.64 -4.88
N ALA A 102 -9.86 -29.54 -5.64
CA ALA A 102 -8.76 -28.57 -5.46
C ALA A 102 -8.83 -27.78 -4.12
N SER A 103 -9.81 -28.05 -3.25
CA SER A 103 -9.98 -27.37 -1.96
C SER A 103 -9.02 -27.92 -0.90
N GLY A 104 -8.84 -29.24 -0.85
CA GLY A 104 -7.93 -29.90 0.10
C GLY A 104 -6.46 -29.52 -0.06
N THR A 105 -5.99 -29.36 -1.30
CA THR A 105 -4.60 -29.01 -1.64
C THR A 105 -4.25 -27.54 -1.40
N MET A 106 -5.21 -26.61 -1.43
CA MET A 106 -4.95 -25.19 -1.17
C MET A 106 -4.73 -24.87 0.32
N SER A 107 -5.42 -25.57 1.21
CA SER A 107 -5.24 -25.41 2.67
C SER A 107 -3.91 -25.98 3.17
N ALA A 108 -3.35 -26.98 2.48
CA ALA A 108 -2.15 -27.70 2.90
C ALA A 108 -0.87 -26.84 2.90
N GLY A 109 -0.82 -25.77 2.10
CA GLY A 109 0.32 -24.86 2.01
C GLY A 109 0.24 -23.63 2.94
N VAL A 110 -0.90 -23.39 3.59
CA VAL A 110 -1.13 -22.20 4.42
C VAL A 110 -1.27 -22.60 5.87
N ASN A 111 -0.31 -22.20 6.71
CA ASN A 111 -0.34 -22.50 8.13
C ASN A 111 -1.43 -21.67 8.86
N PRO A 112 -2.48 -22.30 9.43
CA PRO A 112 -3.57 -21.57 10.07
C PRO A 112 -3.13 -20.74 11.28
N SER A 113 -2.10 -21.15 12.02
CA SER A 113 -1.62 -20.41 13.20
C SER A 113 -0.97 -19.08 12.82
N VAL A 114 -0.25 -19.05 11.69
CA VAL A 114 0.32 -17.83 11.13
C VAL A 114 -0.79 -16.85 10.76
N VAL A 115 -1.82 -17.34 10.06
CA VAL A 115 -2.96 -16.49 9.66
C VAL A 115 -3.74 -16.00 10.88
N GLN A 116 -3.97 -16.84 11.88
CA GLN A 116 -4.60 -16.43 13.13
C GLN A 116 -3.83 -15.29 13.81
N ASN A 117 -2.50 -15.39 13.88
CA ASN A 117 -1.66 -14.35 14.46
C ASN A 117 -1.76 -13.05 13.65
N LEU A 118 -1.77 -13.11 12.31
CA LEU A 118 -1.95 -11.93 11.45
C LEU A 118 -3.31 -11.26 11.66
N VAL A 119 -4.39 -12.05 11.75
CA VAL A 119 -5.74 -11.54 12.01
C VAL A 119 -5.79 -10.84 13.37
N SER A 120 -5.25 -11.46 14.42
CA SER A 120 -5.21 -10.90 15.76
C SER A 120 -4.36 -9.63 15.83
N GLU A 121 -3.16 -9.64 15.23
CA GLU A 121 -2.24 -8.50 15.17
C GLU A 121 -2.88 -7.31 14.43
N PHE A 122 -3.55 -7.56 13.31
CA PHE A 122 -4.27 -6.52 12.57
C PHE A 122 -5.44 -5.97 13.41
N ALA A 123 -6.29 -6.83 13.95
CA ALA A 123 -7.47 -6.43 14.73
C ALA A 123 -7.10 -5.56 15.95
N ALA A 124 -5.97 -5.85 16.60
CA ALA A 124 -5.49 -5.10 17.75
C ALA A 124 -4.90 -3.71 17.40
N ASN A 125 -4.28 -3.56 16.22
CA ASN A 125 -3.42 -2.40 15.94
C ASN A 125 -3.91 -1.48 14.82
N TRP A 126 -4.81 -1.93 13.94
CA TRP A 126 -5.14 -1.21 12.70
C TRP A 126 -5.55 0.26 12.91
N LYS A 127 -6.35 0.58 13.94
CA LYS A 127 -6.76 1.97 14.25
C LYS A 127 -5.55 2.84 14.61
N ARG A 128 -4.72 2.36 15.54
CA ARG A 128 -3.50 3.05 15.97
C ARG A 128 -2.53 3.23 14.80
N SER A 129 -2.44 2.25 13.91
CA SER A 129 -1.62 2.36 12.71
C SER A 129 -2.14 3.44 11.75
N ILE A 130 -3.47 3.56 11.58
CA ILE A 130 -4.08 4.65 10.79
C ILE A 130 -3.78 6.03 11.43
N ASP A 131 -3.93 6.16 12.75
CA ASP A 131 -3.57 7.38 13.49
C ASP A 131 -2.09 7.75 13.26
N GLN A 132 -1.19 6.76 13.32
CA GLN A 132 0.23 6.95 13.12
C GLN A 132 0.56 7.39 11.69
N ILE A 133 -0.08 6.78 10.68
CA ILE A 133 0.07 7.16 9.27
C ILE A 133 -0.32 8.63 9.08
N ASN A 134 -1.46 9.04 9.64
CA ASN A 134 -1.90 10.44 9.59
C ASN A 134 -0.84 11.39 10.20
N ARG A 135 -0.34 11.07 11.40
CA ARG A 135 0.72 11.88 12.05
C ARG A 135 1.98 11.95 11.21
N ASN A 136 2.41 10.83 10.63
CA ASN A 136 3.59 10.76 9.78
C ASN A 136 3.43 11.67 8.56
N VAL A 137 2.33 11.55 7.84
CA VAL A 137 2.04 12.37 6.65
C VAL A 137 2.05 13.86 7.01
N LEU A 138 1.35 14.26 8.07
CA LEU A 138 1.30 15.67 8.51
C LEU A 138 2.68 16.19 8.95
N SER A 139 3.57 15.32 9.44
CA SER A 139 4.93 15.70 9.82
C SER A 139 5.89 15.82 8.64
N TYR A 140 5.70 15.03 7.59
CA TYR A 140 6.64 14.94 6.46
C TYR A 140 6.32 15.90 5.32
N PHE A 141 5.05 16.25 5.11
CA PHE A 141 4.61 17.04 3.96
C PHE A 141 3.98 18.35 4.41
N SER A 142 4.71 19.45 4.24
CA SER A 142 4.24 20.79 4.62
C SER A 142 3.15 21.33 3.70
N ASN A 143 3.13 20.91 2.44
CA ASN A 143 2.03 21.20 1.54
C ASN A 143 0.83 20.32 1.90
N PHE A 144 -0.18 20.93 2.52
CA PHE A 144 -1.36 20.22 3.02
C PHE A 144 -2.10 19.46 1.91
N ARG A 145 -2.22 20.03 0.70
CA ARG A 145 -2.89 19.37 -0.42
C ARG A 145 -2.15 18.09 -0.84
N ASN A 146 -0.83 18.18 -0.97
CA ASN A 146 0.03 17.05 -1.29
C ASN A 146 -0.03 15.98 -0.19
N GLY A 147 0.09 16.39 1.08
CA GLY A 147 -0.03 15.50 2.23
C GLY A 147 -1.36 14.75 2.26
N MET A 148 -2.48 15.43 2.03
CA MET A 148 -3.80 14.78 2.00
C MET A 148 -3.97 13.79 0.86
N GLU A 149 -3.42 14.09 -0.32
CA GLU A 149 -3.43 13.16 -1.44
C GLU A 149 -2.62 11.90 -1.13
N ILE A 150 -1.45 12.05 -0.51
CA ILE A 150 -0.62 10.94 -0.05
C ILE A 150 -1.34 10.14 1.03
N LEU A 151 -1.95 10.79 2.02
CA LEU A 151 -2.74 10.10 3.06
C LEU A 151 -3.84 9.24 2.45
N LYS A 152 -4.59 9.80 1.49
CA LYS A 152 -5.64 9.08 0.78
C LYS A 152 -5.07 7.86 0.04
N GLN A 153 -3.94 8.00 -0.64
CA GLN A 153 -3.29 6.88 -1.33
C GLN A 153 -2.85 5.79 -0.36
N VAL A 154 -2.19 6.14 0.76
CA VAL A 154 -1.75 5.18 1.79
C VAL A 154 -2.95 4.41 2.37
N LEU A 155 -4.01 5.11 2.76
CA LEU A 155 -5.19 4.50 3.38
C LEU A 155 -5.98 3.64 2.38
N THR A 156 -6.04 4.06 1.12
CA THR A 156 -6.66 3.26 0.05
C THR A 156 -5.87 1.98 -0.19
N GLN A 157 -4.54 2.07 -0.27
CA GLN A 157 -3.68 0.91 -0.47
C GLN A 157 -3.73 -0.07 0.71
N LEU A 158 -3.81 0.43 1.95
CA LEU A 158 -4.08 -0.39 3.14
C LEU A 158 -5.39 -1.18 2.99
N LEU A 159 -6.46 -0.50 2.57
CA LEU A 159 -7.77 -1.13 2.38
C LEU A 159 -7.74 -2.22 1.29
N LEU A 160 -7.01 -1.97 0.19
CA LEU A 160 -6.84 -2.94 -0.89
C LEU A 160 -6.06 -4.18 -0.43
N TYR A 161 -4.93 -4.00 0.28
CA TYR A 161 -4.17 -5.12 0.84
C TYR A 161 -5.00 -5.93 1.83
N TYR A 162 -5.75 -5.27 2.69
CA TYR A 162 -6.58 -5.95 3.68
C TYR A 162 -7.77 -6.68 3.04
N THR A 163 -8.39 -6.10 2.00
CA THR A 163 -9.47 -6.78 1.25
C THR A 163 -8.93 -8.06 0.59
N ARG A 164 -7.77 -7.97 -0.07
CA ARG A 164 -7.08 -9.14 -0.65
C ARG A 164 -6.74 -10.19 0.41
N PHE A 165 -6.27 -9.76 1.58
CA PHE A 165 -6.03 -10.66 2.72
C PHE A 165 -7.28 -11.45 3.12
N GLN A 166 -8.43 -10.77 3.27
CA GLN A 166 -9.70 -11.42 3.58
C GLN A 166 -10.15 -12.38 2.48
N ASP A 167 -10.01 -12.00 1.21
CA ASP A 167 -10.37 -12.82 0.07
C ASP A 167 -9.53 -14.10 0.00
N ILE A 168 -8.22 -14.00 0.27
CA ILE A 168 -7.33 -15.15 0.36
C ILE A 168 -7.80 -16.12 1.45
N ILE A 169 -8.11 -15.62 2.66
CA ILE A 169 -8.62 -16.47 3.75
C ILE A 169 -9.90 -17.19 3.33
N ARG A 170 -10.86 -16.46 2.76
CA ARG A 170 -12.12 -17.06 2.28
C ARG A 170 -11.89 -18.07 1.17
N ARG A 171 -10.86 -17.89 0.34
CA ARG A 171 -10.50 -18.78 -0.77
C ARG A 171 -9.77 -20.05 -0.32
N VAL A 172 -8.91 -19.94 0.69
CA VAL A 172 -8.15 -21.06 1.26
C VAL A 172 -9.04 -21.97 2.09
N TRP A 173 -9.97 -21.40 2.87
CA TRP A 173 -10.87 -22.15 3.76
C TRP A 173 -12.34 -22.12 3.33
N ARG A 174 -12.61 -22.30 2.03
CA ARG A 174 -13.98 -22.29 1.46
C ARG A 174 -14.90 -23.32 2.11
N SER A 175 -14.39 -24.52 2.39
CA SER A 175 -15.20 -25.65 2.88
C SER A 175 -15.48 -25.56 4.38
N LYS A 176 -14.57 -25.00 5.18
CA LYS A 176 -14.72 -24.87 6.64
C LYS A 176 -13.92 -23.68 7.13
N LEU A 177 -14.62 -22.62 7.52
CA LEU A 177 -13.99 -21.40 8.04
C LEU A 177 -13.36 -21.65 9.43
N PRO A 178 -12.10 -21.26 9.63
CA PRO A 178 -11.46 -21.32 10.93
C PRO A 178 -12.12 -20.39 11.97
N PRO A 179 -12.02 -20.71 13.28
CA PRO A 179 -12.61 -19.89 14.34
C PRO A 179 -12.11 -18.44 14.37
N PHE A 180 -10.87 -18.18 13.96
CA PHE A 180 -10.29 -16.82 13.94
C PHE A 180 -10.92 -15.89 12.91
N CYS A 181 -11.68 -16.41 11.93
CA CYS A 181 -12.36 -15.57 10.94
C CYS A 181 -13.36 -14.60 11.56
N LYS A 182 -13.85 -14.89 12.78
CA LYS A 182 -14.73 -13.99 13.54
C LYS A 182 -14.04 -12.69 13.99
N ASP A 183 -12.70 -12.73 14.11
CA ASP A 183 -11.88 -11.61 14.57
C ASP A 183 -11.43 -10.70 13.39
N LEU A 184 -11.84 -11.04 12.16
CA LEU A 184 -11.63 -10.19 11.00
C LEU A 184 -12.42 -8.89 11.14
N VAL A 185 -11.69 -7.78 11.12
CA VAL A 185 -12.27 -6.44 11.04
C VAL A 185 -13.02 -6.28 9.73
N SER A 186 -14.24 -5.75 9.75
CA SER A 186 -15.00 -5.49 8.54
C SER A 186 -14.38 -4.34 7.72
N THR A 187 -14.26 -4.53 6.40
CA THR A 187 -13.81 -3.49 5.45
C THR A 187 -14.65 -2.21 5.56
N THR A 188 -15.95 -2.32 5.87
CA THR A 188 -16.82 -1.16 6.09
C THR A 188 -16.41 -0.34 7.31
N VAL A 189 -15.95 -0.99 8.38
CA VAL A 189 -15.47 -0.31 9.60
C VAL A 189 -14.16 0.41 9.34
N ILE A 190 -13.24 -0.22 8.59
CA ILE A 190 -11.98 0.40 8.18
C ILE A 190 -12.27 1.59 7.26
N LEU A 191 -13.17 1.43 6.29
CA LEU A 191 -13.57 2.52 5.38
C LEU A 191 -14.21 3.69 6.13
N ALA A 192 -15.06 3.43 7.12
CA ALA A 192 -15.65 4.47 7.96
C ALA A 192 -14.57 5.22 8.75
N GLU A 193 -13.55 4.52 9.25
CA GLU A 193 -12.41 5.14 9.93
C GLU A 193 -11.58 5.99 8.97
N ILE A 194 -11.23 5.47 7.79
CA ILE A 194 -10.50 6.20 6.74
C ILE A 194 -11.25 7.48 6.35
N LYS A 195 -12.58 7.41 6.23
CA LYS A 195 -13.41 8.58 5.92
C LYS A 195 -13.29 9.68 6.97
N LYS A 196 -13.03 9.39 8.24
CA LYS A 196 -12.82 10.44 9.25
C LYS A 196 -11.61 11.31 8.91
N TYR A 197 -10.52 10.71 8.42
CA TYR A 197 -9.32 11.44 8.02
C TYR A 197 -9.51 12.17 6.69
N ALA A 198 -10.33 11.61 5.80
CA ALA A 198 -10.67 12.27 4.54
C ALA A 198 -11.70 13.42 4.69
N LEU A 199 -12.54 13.38 5.73
CA LEU A 199 -13.60 14.33 6.04
C LEU A 199 -13.25 15.32 7.16
N SER A 200 -12.08 15.22 7.81
CA SER A 200 -11.63 16.22 8.80
C SER A 200 -11.15 17.53 8.14
N ILE A 201 -11.78 17.88 7.02
CA ILE A 201 -11.57 19.07 6.20
C ILE A 201 -12.96 19.58 5.81
#